data_AF-A0A7K4G083-F1
#
_entry.id   AF-A0A7K4G083-F1
#
_cell.length_a   1.000
_cell.length_b   1.000
_cell.length_c   1.000
_cell.angle_alpha   90.00
_cell.angle_beta   90.00
_cell.angle_gamma   90.00
#
_symmetry.space_group_name_H-M   'P 1'
#
loop_
_entity.id
_entity.type
_entity.pdbx_description
1 polymer ?
#
loop_
_entity_poly.entity_id
_entity_poly.type
_entity_poly.pdbx_seq_one_letter_code
_entity_poly.pdbx_strand_id
1 'polypeptide(L)' 'MSSKIFDYSKICKSILSIDPKIRFAGVINQRGRLVAGGMKENVVPLENEKDDEMLFMELALR' A
#
# COMPACT_ATOMS: atom_id res chain seq x y z
N MET A 1 17.11 0.32 -20.65
CA MET A 1 16.97 -0.37 -19.35
C MET A 1 15.72 -1.23 -19.43
N SER A 2 15.83 -2.54 -19.23
CA SER A 2 14.67 -3.44 -19.30
C SER A 2 13.64 -3.03 -18.24
N SER A 3 12.46 -2.59 -18.68
CA SER A 3 11.33 -2.27 -17.82
C SER A 3 10.88 -3.56 -17.14
N LYS A 4 11.39 -3.82 -15.93
CA LYS A 4 10.85 -4.89 -15.08
C LYS A 4 9.39 -4.53 -14.77
N ILE A 5 8.47 -5.26 -15.39
CA ILE A 5 7.04 -5.19 -15.07
C ILE A 5 6.87 -5.98 -13.78
N PHE A 6 6.75 -5.28 -12.66
CA PHE A 6 6.44 -5.90 -11.38
C PHE A 6 4.93 -5.99 -11.20
N ASP A 7 4.44 -7.18 -10.87
CA ASP A 7 3.05 -7.35 -10.41
C ASP A 7 2.97 -6.88 -8.95
N TYR A 8 2.77 -5.58 -8.77
CA TYR A 8 2.69 -4.95 -7.46
C TYR A 8 1.54 -5.51 -6.62
N SER A 9 0.41 -5.87 -7.24
CA SER A 9 -0.71 -6.50 -6.55
C SER A 9 -0.32 -7.84 -5.93
N LYS A 10 0.42 -8.68 -6.67
CA LYS A 10 0.92 -9.95 -6.15
C LYS A 10 1.93 -9.74 -5.02
N ILE A 11 2.83 -8.76 -5.15
CA ILE A 11 3.80 -8.42 -4.10
C ILE A 11 3.09 -7.99 -2.81
N CYS A 12 2.11 -7.07 -2.90
CA CYS A 12 1.33 -6.64 -1.74
C CYS A 12 0.62 -7.82 -1.06
N LYS A 13 0.01 -8.73 -1.84
CA LYS A 13 -0.61 -9.95 -1.29
C LYS A 13 0.39 -10.86 -0.58
N SER A 14 1.59 -11.03 -1.15
CA SER A 14 2.66 -11.78 -0.48
C SER A 14 3.06 -11.12 0.83
N ILE A 15 3.22 -9.80 0.88
CA ILE A 15 3.56 -9.05 2.11
C ILE A 15 2.48 -9.24 3.18
N LEU A 16 1.20 -9.09 2.83
CA LEU A 16 0.08 -9.30 3.76
C LEU A 16 0.00 -10.73 4.33
N SER A 17 0.63 -11.69 3.64
CA SER A 17 0.65 -13.11 4.01
C SER A 17 1.88 -13.49 4.86
N ILE A 18 2.89 -12.61 4.98
CA ILE A 18 4.11 -12.88 5.76
C ILE A 18 3.81 -12.92 7.26
N ASP A 19 3.00 -11.98 7.75
CA ASP A 19 2.63 -11.91 9.17
C ASP A 19 1.15 -11.52 9.31
N PRO A 20 0.37 -12.24 10.13
CA PRO A 20 -1.05 -11.94 10.33
C PRO A 20 -1.32 -10.53 10.88
N LYS A 21 -0.36 -9.92 11.59
CA LYS A 21 -0.43 -8.57 12.17
C LYS A 21 -0.29 -7.46 11.12
N ILE A 22 0.17 -7.76 9.91
CA ILE A 22 0.22 -6.77 8.84
C ILE A 22 -1.22 -6.50 8.37
N ARG A 23 -1.64 -5.24 8.47
CA ARG A 23 -3.01 -4.79 8.16
C ARG A 23 -3.12 -4.08 6.81
N PHE A 24 -2.02 -3.55 6.30
CA PHE A 24 -1.94 -2.80 5.06
C PHE A 24 -0.64 -3.10 4.33
N ALA A 25 -0.69 -3.22 3.01
CA ALA A 25 0.49 -3.22 2.15
C ALA A 25 0.14 -2.52 0.85
N GLY A 26 0.88 -1.48 0.48
CA GLY A 26 0.57 -0.65 -0.68
C GLY A 26 1.82 -0.17 -1.40
N VAL A 27 1.67 0.07 -2.71
CA VAL A 27 2.65 0.80 -3.52
C VAL A 27 2.04 2.15 -3.83
N ILE A 28 2.75 3.23 -3.51
CA ILE A 28 2.34 4.60 -3.85
C ILE A 28 3.24 5.15 -4.96
N ASN A 29 2.71 6.09 -5.76
CA ASN A 29 3.52 6.86 -6.70
C ASN A 29 4.04 8.16 -6.08
N GLN A 30 4.87 8.89 -6.83
CA GLN A 30 5.46 10.18 -6.42
C GLN A 30 4.45 11.30 -6.17
N ARG A 31 3.16 11.09 -6.48
CA ARG A 31 2.08 12.04 -6.18
C ARG A 31 1.28 11.60 -4.95
N GLY A 32 1.81 10.70 -4.12
CA GLY A 32 1.15 10.18 -2.93
C GLY A 32 -0.12 9.36 -3.21
N ARG A 33 -0.31 8.86 -4.43
CA ARG A 33 -1.48 8.02 -4.76
C ARG A 33 -1.12 6.55 -4.70
N LEU A 34 -1.99 5.76 -4.05
CA LEU A 34 -1.93 4.31 -4.05
C LEU A 34 -2.14 3.77 -5.47
N VAL A 35 -1.19 2.99 -5.98
CA VAL A 35 -1.22 2.37 -7.31
C VAL A 35 -1.45 0.86 -7.28
N ALA A 36 -1.19 0.21 -6.14
CA ALA A 36 -1.48 -1.21 -5.93
C ALA A 36 -1.52 -1.53 -4.43
N GLY A 37 -2.20 -2.63 -4.08
CA GLY A 37 -2.34 -3.08 -2.69
C GLY A 37 -3.52 -2.43 -1.98
N GLY A 38 -3.45 -2.37 -0.65
CA GLY A 38 -4.52 -1.84 0.19
C GLY A 38 -4.59 -2.52 1.55
N MET A 39 -5.70 -2.26 2.23
CA MET A 39 -6.05 -2.93 3.49
C MET A 39 -6.28 -4.42 3.28
N LYS A 40 -5.87 -5.21 4.27
CA LYS A 40 -6.16 -6.63 4.34
C LYS A 40 -7.66 -6.87 4.40
N GLU A 41 -8.14 -7.87 3.67
CA GLU A 41 -9.55 -8.24 3.68
C GLU A 41 -10.03 -8.60 5.09
N ASN A 42 -11.27 -8.23 5.41
CA ASN A 42 -11.92 -8.51 6.71
C ASN A 42 -11.22 -7.85 7.92
N VAL A 43 -10.46 -6.78 7.69
CA VAL A 43 -9.79 -6.02 8.74
C VAL A 43 -10.37 -4.60 8.79
N VAL A 44 -10.98 -4.23 9.93
CA VAL A 44 -11.55 -2.89 10.13
C VAL A 44 -10.41 -1.86 10.23
N PRO A 45 -10.37 -0.80 9.39
CA PRO A 45 -9.36 0.26 9.50
C PRO A 45 -9.33 0.88 10.91
N LEU A 46 -8.15 1.25 11.38
CA LEU A 46 -8.01 2.02 12.63
C LEU A 46 -8.14 3.51 12.40
N GLU A 47 -7.82 3.94 11.18
CA GLU A 47 -7.82 5.31 10.74
C GLU A 47 -8.86 5.45 9.62
N ASN A 48 -9.27 6.69 9.35
CA ASN A 48 -10.16 6.93 8.22
C ASN A 48 -9.34 7.10 6.93
N GLU A 49 -10.00 6.98 5.79
CA GLU A 49 -9.37 7.05 4.47
C GLU A 49 -8.63 8.37 4.22
N LYS A 50 -9.08 9.49 4.79
CA LYS A 50 -8.40 10.79 4.63
C LYS A 50 -7.06 10.83 5.36
N ASP A 51 -6.99 10.23 6.54
CA ASP A 51 -5.75 10.15 7.31
C ASP A 51 -4.72 9.28 6.56
N ASP A 52 -5.17 8.16 5.96
CA ASP A 52 -4.35 7.32 5.09
C ASP A 52 -3.83 8.09 3.86
N GLU A 53 -4.70 8.85 3.19
CA GLU A 53 -4.31 9.69 2.04
C GLU A 53 -3.27 10.74 2.43
N MET A 54 -3.46 11.43 3.56
CA MET A 54 -2.49 12.42 4.05
C MET A 54 -1.13 11.78 4.33
N LEU A 55 -1.10 10.59 4.94
CA LEU A 55 0.13 9.84 5.18
C LEU A 55 0.85 9.50 3.87
N PHE A 56 0.13 9.03 2.85
CA PHE A 56 0.74 8.70 1.55
C PHE A 56 1.33 9.95 0.87
N MET A 57 0.65 11.09 0.98
CA MET A 57 1.15 12.36 0.47
C MET A 57 2.41 12.81 1.21
N GLU A 58 2.43 12.73 2.55
CA GLU A 58 3.60 13.08 3.35
C GLU A 58 4.81 12.20 3.00
N LEU A 59 4.61 10.88 2.87
CA LEU A 59 5.67 9.94 2.48
C LEU A 59 6.23 10.24 1.08
N ALA A 60 5.41 10.71 0.15
CA ALA A 60 5.86 11.05 -1.20
C ALA A 60 6.65 12.37 -1.27
N LEU A 61 6.54 13.22 -0.25
CA LEU A 61 7.22 14.53 -0.16
C LEU A 61 8.54 14.48 0.63
N ARG A 62 8.84 13.37 1.30
CA ARG A 62 10.09 13.14 2.05
C ARG A 62 11.16 12.49 1.17
#